data_AF-A0AAD8R835-F1
#
_entry.id   AF-A0AAD8R835-F1
#
_cell.length_a   1.000
_cell.length_b   1.000
_cell.length_c   1.000
_cell.angle_alpha   90.00
_cell.angle_beta   90.00
_cell.angle_gamma   90.00
#
_symmetry.space_group_name_H-M   'P 1'
#
loop_
_entity.id
_entity.type
_entity.pdbx_description
1 polymer ?
#
loop_
_entity_poly.entity_id
_entity_poly.type
_entity_poly.pdbx_seq_one_letter_code
_entity_poly.pdbx_strand_id
1 'polypeptide(L)'
;MSPFEGAPEEFDQTIYPVDRNRSIGPVEGLALNLAKEANRKRSYTDTGSFTLRCGVCQIGVVGQKEAVEHAQATGHVNFQEYK
;
A
#
# COMPACT_ATOMS: atom_id res chain seq x y z
N MET A 1 25.40 -2.65 3.48
CA MET A 1 25.57 -3.97 4.11
C MET A 1 25.63 -4.98 2.99
N SER A 2 26.59 -5.91 3.01
CA SER A 2 26.72 -6.95 1.98
C SER A 2 26.18 -8.28 2.53
N PRO A 3 25.57 -9.15 1.70
CA PRO A 3 25.05 -10.44 2.16
C PRO A 3 26.13 -11.32 2.81
N PHE A 4 25.79 -12.04 3.87
CA PHE A 4 26.67 -13.01 4.56
C PHE A 4 25.88 -14.23 5.06
N GLU A 5 26.57 -15.37 5.24
CA GLU A 5 25.95 -16.63 5.68
C GLU A 5 25.46 -16.52 7.14
N GLY A 6 24.19 -16.88 7.38
CA GLY A 6 23.55 -16.76 8.69
C GLY A 6 22.93 -15.37 8.98
N ALA A 7 22.86 -14.48 7.98
CA ALA A 7 22.10 -13.25 8.10
C ALA A 7 20.61 -13.56 8.41
N PRO A 8 19.93 -12.73 9.22
CA PRO A 8 18.50 -12.89 9.47
C PRO A 8 17.70 -12.75 8.16
N GLU A 9 16.69 -13.60 7.96
CA GLU A 9 15.83 -13.58 6.76
C GLU A 9 15.19 -12.22 6.49
N GLU A 10 14.99 -11.38 7.52
CA GLU A 10 14.46 -10.02 7.36
C GLU A 10 15.35 -9.11 6.49
N PHE A 11 16.63 -9.48 6.30
CA PHE A 11 17.60 -8.75 5.47
C PHE A 11 17.89 -9.43 4.13
N ASP A 12 17.18 -10.52 3.80
CA ASP A 12 17.38 -11.21 2.53
C ASP A 12 16.92 -10.33 1.36
N GLN A 13 17.82 -10.16 0.38
CA GLN A 13 17.56 -9.39 -0.83
C GLN A 13 17.81 -10.25 -2.06
N THR A 14 16.81 -10.33 -2.93
CA THR A 14 16.96 -10.90 -4.28
C THR A 14 16.91 -9.78 -5.31
N ILE A 15 17.98 -9.62 -6.09
CA ILE A 15 18.11 -8.56 -7.10
C ILE A 15 17.92 -9.17 -8.50
N TYR A 16 16.97 -8.64 -9.25
CA TYR A 16 16.74 -9.04 -10.64
C TYR A 16 17.39 -8.03 -11.60
N PRO A 17 18.14 -8.48 -12.62
CA PRO A 17 18.71 -7.57 -13.61
C PRO A 17 17.60 -6.92 -14.45
N VAL A 18 17.75 -5.63 -14.73
CA VAL A 18 16.84 -4.88 -15.61
C VAL A 18 17.43 -4.87 -17.01
N ASP A 19 16.65 -5.30 -18.01
CA ASP A 19 17.06 -5.28 -19.40
C ASP A 19 16.97 -3.87 -20.03
N ARG A 20 17.42 -3.74 -21.29
CA ARG A 20 17.39 -2.45 -22.01
C ARG A 20 15.97 -1.90 -22.23
N ASN A 21 14.97 -2.77 -22.20
CA ASN A 21 13.56 -2.41 -22.36
C ASN A 21 12.89 -2.11 -21.01
N ARG A 22 13.66 -2.03 -19.92
CA ARG A 22 13.18 -1.78 -18.55
C ARG A 22 12.33 -2.91 -17.98
N SER A 23 12.43 -4.12 -18.51
CA SER A 23 11.81 -5.32 -17.93
C SER A 23 12.79 -6.06 -17.03
N ILE A 24 12.25 -6.80 -16.06
CA ILE A 24 13.01 -7.77 -15.23
C ILE A 24 12.90 -9.20 -15.78
N GLY A 25 12.55 -9.33 -17.06
CA GLY A 25 12.43 -10.61 -17.75
C GLY A 25 11.25 -11.45 -17.26
N PRO A 26 11.38 -12.80 -17.23
CA PRO A 26 10.27 -13.70 -16.90
C PRO A 26 9.63 -13.47 -15.53
N VAL A 27 10.38 -12.91 -14.59
CA VAL A 27 9.94 -12.64 -13.22
C VAL A 27 8.86 -11.57 -13.17
N GLU A 28 8.84 -10.64 -14.14
CA GLU A 28 7.79 -9.63 -14.27
C GLU A 28 6.41 -10.27 -14.40
N GLY A 29 6.30 -11.33 -15.22
CA GLY A 29 5.05 -12.08 -15.39
C GLY A 29 4.56 -12.73 -14.10
N LEU A 30 5.48 -13.28 -13.30
CA LEU A 30 5.16 -13.88 -11.99
C LEU A 30 4.68 -12.81 -11.00
N ALA A 31 5.36 -11.66 -10.92
CA ALA A 31 4.97 -10.55 -10.08
C ALA A 31 3.59 -9.98 -10.46
N LEU A 32 3.33 -9.84 -11.76
CA LEU A 32 2.02 -9.40 -12.26
C LEU A 32 0.90 -10.39 -11.95
N ASN A 33 1.16 -11.70 -12.04
CA ASN A 33 0.18 -12.71 -11.69
C ASN A 33 -0.16 -12.67 -10.19
N LEU A 34 0.87 -12.57 -9.33
CA LEU A 34 0.68 -12.39 -7.89
C LEU A 34 -0.18 -11.15 -7.58
N ALA A 35 0.13 -10.01 -8.21
CA ALA A 35 -0.62 -8.77 -8.02
C ALA A 35 -2.08 -8.92 -8.47
N LYS A 36 -2.33 -9.56 -9.61
CA LYS A 36 -3.70 -9.84 -10.10
C LYS A 36 -4.49 -10.74 -9.15
N GLU A 37 -3.86 -11.78 -8.61
CA GLU A 37 -4.50 -12.67 -7.65
C GLU A 37 -4.83 -11.96 -6.34
N ALA A 38 -3.89 -11.16 -5.80
CA ALA A 38 -4.13 -10.36 -4.60
C ALA A 38 -5.26 -9.35 -4.83
N ASN A 39 -5.29 -8.68 -5.99
CA ASN A 39 -6.37 -7.78 -6.35
C ASN A 39 -7.72 -8.49 -6.46
N ARG A 40 -7.78 -9.65 -7.12
CA ARG A 40 -9.01 -10.46 -7.22
C ARG A 40 -9.54 -10.90 -5.86
N LYS A 41 -8.63 -11.24 -4.93
CA LYS A 41 -8.97 -11.61 -3.54
C LYS A 41 -9.28 -10.41 -2.65
N ARG A 42 -9.16 -9.18 -3.15
CA ARG A 42 -9.23 -7.94 -2.36
C ARG A 42 -8.27 -7.97 -1.15
N SER A 43 -7.12 -8.60 -1.33
CA SER A 43 -6.05 -8.69 -0.33
C SER A 43 -5.16 -7.46 -0.40
N TYR A 44 -5.78 -6.28 -0.29
CA TYR A 44 -5.11 -4.99 -0.29
C TYR A 44 -5.96 -3.99 0.47
N THR A 45 -5.31 -2.96 1.02
CA THR A 45 -6.00 -1.83 1.66
C THR A 45 -6.17 -0.74 0.61
N ASP A 46 -7.41 -0.45 0.21
CA ASP A 46 -7.71 0.65 -0.71
C ASP A 46 -7.76 1.97 0.06
N THR A 47 -6.66 2.74 0.01
CA THR A 47 -6.58 4.05 0.65
C THR A 47 -7.27 5.16 -0.14
N GLY A 48 -7.84 4.88 -1.32
CA GLY A 48 -8.53 5.85 -2.16
C GLY A 48 -10.04 5.91 -1.93
N SER A 49 -10.68 4.77 -1.64
CA SER A 49 -12.14 4.65 -1.65
C SER A 49 -12.80 4.35 -0.29
N PHE A 50 -12.00 4.11 0.76
CA PHE A 50 -12.55 3.79 2.07
C PHE A 50 -13.29 4.99 2.70
N THR A 51 -14.45 4.72 3.29
CA THR A 51 -15.28 5.73 3.96
C THR A 51 -14.88 5.87 5.42
N LEU A 52 -14.49 7.09 5.79
CA LEU A 52 -14.10 7.45 7.14
C LEU A 52 -15.08 8.45 7.72
N ARG A 53 -15.32 8.37 9.02
CA ARG A 53 -16.05 9.37 9.78
C ARG A 53 -15.12 10.01 10.79
N CYS A 54 -15.10 11.34 10.83
CA CYS A 54 -14.43 12.06 11.89
C CYS A 54 -15.18 11.84 13.21
N GLY A 55 -14.51 11.32 14.23
CA GLY A 55 -15.09 11.09 15.56
C GLY A 55 -15.41 12.38 16.33
N VAL A 56 -14.84 13.53 15.91
CA VAL A 56 -15.04 14.82 16.58
C VAL A 56 -16.26 15.56 16.03
N CYS A 57 -16.30 15.78 14.71
CA CYS A 57 -17.38 16.54 14.07
C CYS A 57 -18.35 15.70 13.24
N GLN A 58 -18.18 14.37 13.22
CA GLN A 58 -19.08 13.41 12.59
C GLN A 58 -19.23 13.53 11.07
N ILE A 59 -18.38 14.33 10.42
CA ILE A 59 -18.30 14.48 8.96
C ILE A 59 -17.72 13.20 8.34
N GLY A 60 -18.38 12.71 7.30
CA GLY A 60 -17.88 11.62 6.45
C GLY A 60 -16.89 12.17 5.41
N VAL A 61 -15.78 11.46 5.21
CA VAL A 61 -14.75 11.74 4.21
C VAL A 61 -14.40 10.46 3.48
N VAL A 62 -13.98 10.56 2.22
CA VAL A 62 -13.64 9.43 1.36
C VAL A 62 -12.14 9.42 1.07
N GLY A 63 -11.51 8.31 1.44
CA GLY A 63 -10.10 8.06 1.18
C GLY A 63 -9.16 8.90 2.04
N GLN A 64 -7.88 8.59 1.90
CA GLN A 64 -6.81 9.25 2.64
C GLN A 64 -6.72 10.74 2.31
N LYS A 65 -6.95 11.13 1.04
CA LYS A 65 -6.80 12.51 0.60
C LYS A 65 -7.76 13.45 1.35
N GLU A 66 -9.04 13.11 1.40
CA GLU A 66 -10.03 13.94 2.09
C GLU A 66 -9.84 13.90 3.60
N ALA A 67 -9.42 12.77 4.18
CA ALA A 67 -9.10 12.69 5.61
C ALA A 67 -7.93 13.59 6.00
N VAL A 68 -6.87 13.65 5.17
CA VAL A 68 -5.73 14.55 5.38
C VAL A 68 -6.16 16.01 5.25
N GLU A 69 -6.95 16.36 4.23
CA GLU A 69 -7.46 17.73 4.05
C GLU A 69 -8.35 18.15 5.22
N HIS A 70 -9.24 17.26 5.67
CA HIS A 70 -10.08 17.47 6.85
C HIS A 70 -9.25 17.71 8.10
N ALA A 71 -8.23 16.88 8.35
CA ALA A 71 -7.34 17.03 9.50
C ALA A 71 -6.58 18.35 9.47
N GLN A 72 -6.13 18.79 8.29
CA GLN A 72 -5.43 20.07 8.12
C GLN A 72 -6.36 21.27 8.35
N ALA A 73 -7.60 21.20 7.86
CA ALA A 73 -8.56 22.30 7.99
C ALA A 73 -9.16 22.42 9.40
N THR A 74 -9.36 21.30 10.09
CA THR A 74 -10.09 21.26 11.37
C THR A 74 -9.22 20.92 12.58
N GLY A 75 -8.02 20.36 12.38
CA GLY A 75 -7.19 19.80 13.44
C GLY A 75 -7.68 18.43 13.96
N HIS A 76 -8.73 17.85 13.40
CA HIS A 76 -9.23 16.55 13.85
C HIS A 76 -8.45 15.38 13.22
N VAL A 77 -7.96 14.47 14.06
CA VAL A 77 -7.21 13.27 13.62
C VAL A 77 -7.87 11.94 14.04
N ASN A 78 -9.00 12.01 14.74
CA ASN A 78 -9.76 10.82 15.14
C ASN A 78 -10.71 10.40 14.01
N PHE A 79 -10.28 9.44 13.18
CA PHE A 79 -11.09 8.89 12.10
C PHE A 79 -11.43 7.42 12.36
N GLN A 80 -12.67 7.05 12.04
CA GLN A 80 -13.18 5.69 12.17
C GLN A 80 -13.74 5.22 10.84
N GLU A 81 -13.35 4.03 10.41
CA GLU A 81 -13.96 3.37 9.25
C GLU A 81 -15.39 2.97 9.59
N TYR A 82 -16.32 3.23 8.68
CA TYR A 82 -17.70 2.79 8.80
C TYR A 82 -18.18 2.21 7.47
N LYS A 83 -19.06 1.21 7.56
CA LYS A 83 -19.73 0.56 6.43
C LYS A 83 -21.21 0.91 6.42
#